data_AF-A0A0C9VYV7-F1
#
_entry.id   AF-A0A0C9VYV7-F1
#
_cell.length_a   1.000
_cell.length_b   1.000
_cell.length_c   1.000
_cell.angle_alpha   90.00
_cell.angle_beta   90.00
_cell.angle_gamma   90.00
#
_symmetry.space_group_name_H-M   'P 1'
#
loop_
_entity.id
_entity.type
_entity.pdbx_description
1 polymer ?
#
loop_
_entity_poly.entity_id
_entity_poly.type
_entity_poly.pdbx_seq_one_letter_code
_entity_poly.pdbx_strand_id
1 'polypeptide(L)'
;MTLSSEQLGALKTAQASLEHVGLFSETLTQLYPSLNDLKTLLLSILGENQPHPLISLIKYSSPASTLFLPEEFTIIHHPQGAVVEYPELGSTIGQAVTHIFQIDPSKPRASNDPKANIQYLLGEPKGEKYNVTCFLLKSCHSGSPVKCTQVKRDCTGYKKCNFNLAFLSSVNSGTQETPDAWQEVFQKTLALFCAIQESGCPFSAETSNFLEYSGPSEEEQDDFNISNAPSAQRLYEILRDGHAQEKDCQKCDGRIVFARDRFHRWFLQCEHRKQGHQAHLYLRNLQEIDTIYLEALFLDDWPTISSYERQAQATGFGPLVPCTVICSAREQKMLCSKFPRTQEGKLTRRKIEHVTDCPARFEFYYPNDPFDCPYIAMVCRIPHSHPDPFPSRTPRATKEILDDLLLKLEWRLADATPR
;
A
#
# COMPACT_ATOMS: atom_id res chain seq x y z
N MET A 1 -0.42 30.73 -4.66
CA MET A 1 0.13 29.75 -5.62
C MET A 1 -0.92 28.70 -5.89
N THR A 2 -1.02 28.25 -7.13
CA THR A 2 -2.06 27.33 -7.63
C THR A 2 -1.66 25.86 -7.46
N LEU A 3 -2.62 24.98 -7.16
CA LEU A 3 -2.44 23.53 -7.17
C LEU A 3 -2.11 23.05 -8.59
N SER A 4 -1.35 21.95 -8.72
CA SER A 4 -1.19 21.30 -10.03
C SER A 4 -2.52 20.71 -10.51
N SER A 5 -2.66 20.52 -11.83
CA SER A 5 -3.91 19.96 -12.39
C SER A 5 -4.22 18.56 -11.87
N GLU A 6 -3.18 17.75 -11.59
CA GLU A 6 -3.34 16.41 -11.04
C GLU A 6 -3.83 16.44 -9.58
N GLN A 7 -3.24 17.31 -8.75
CA GLN A 7 -3.68 17.49 -7.37
C GLN A 7 -5.12 18.00 -7.29
N LEU A 8 -5.49 18.94 -8.16
CA LEU A 8 -6.85 19.44 -8.24
C LEU A 8 -7.82 18.33 -8.69
N GLY A 9 -7.41 17.49 -9.65
CA GLY A 9 -8.17 16.31 -10.06
C GLY A 9 -8.41 15.33 -8.90
N ALA A 10 -7.35 14.97 -8.17
CA ALA A 10 -7.44 14.06 -7.04
C ALA A 10 -8.35 14.61 -5.91
N LEU A 11 -8.24 15.90 -5.59
CA LEU A 11 -9.10 16.54 -4.58
C LEU A 11 -10.57 16.60 -5.02
N LYS A 12 -10.85 16.86 -6.30
CA LYS A 12 -12.22 16.79 -6.84
C LYS A 12 -12.78 15.38 -6.77
N THR A 13 -11.99 14.36 -7.11
CA THR A 13 -12.40 12.95 -7.01
C THR A 13 -12.66 12.56 -5.56
N ALA A 14 -11.81 13.01 -4.62
CA ALA A 14 -12.01 12.77 -3.20
C ALA A 14 -13.29 13.45 -2.69
N GLN A 15 -13.51 14.73 -3.02
CA GLN A 15 -14.76 15.42 -2.67
C GLN A 15 -15.98 14.69 -3.22
N ALA A 16 -15.97 14.34 -4.51
CA ALA A 16 -17.07 13.62 -5.16
C ALA A 16 -17.34 12.26 -4.49
N SER A 17 -16.29 11.56 -4.08
CA SER A 17 -16.42 10.29 -3.35
C SER A 17 -17.04 10.49 -1.97
N LEU A 18 -16.64 11.53 -1.23
CA LEU A 18 -17.20 11.88 0.08
C LEU A 18 -18.66 12.34 -0.02
N GLU A 19 -19.01 13.10 -1.07
CA GLU A 19 -20.39 13.49 -1.35
C GLU A 19 -21.25 12.28 -1.75
N HIS A 20 -20.72 11.40 -2.59
CA HIS A 20 -21.39 10.18 -3.04
C HIS A 20 -21.71 9.24 -1.88
N VAL A 21 -20.82 9.10 -0.89
CA VAL A 21 -21.11 8.30 0.32
C VAL A 21 -22.00 9.04 1.34
N GLY A 22 -22.49 10.23 0.99
CA GLY A 22 -23.44 11.00 1.80
C GLY A 22 -22.82 11.71 3.01
N LEU A 23 -21.49 11.80 3.09
CA LEU A 23 -20.76 12.34 4.24
C LEU A 23 -21.09 13.82 4.50
N PHE A 24 -21.55 14.56 3.48
CA PHE A 24 -21.93 15.96 3.56
C PHE A 24 -23.45 16.21 3.46
N SER A 25 -24.26 15.18 3.74
CA SER A 25 -25.72 15.32 3.86
C SER A 25 -26.10 16.27 4.98
N GLU A 26 -27.20 17.03 4.81
CA GLU A 26 -27.67 18.00 5.81
C GLU A 26 -27.88 17.38 7.19
N THR A 27 -28.33 16.13 7.24
CA THR A 27 -28.54 15.39 8.49
C THR A 27 -27.21 15.18 9.22
N LEU A 28 -26.15 14.74 8.52
CA LEU A 28 -24.84 14.51 9.13
C LEU A 28 -24.13 15.82 9.45
N THR A 29 -24.24 16.86 8.63
CA THR A 29 -23.64 18.17 8.95
C THR A 29 -24.34 18.90 10.11
N GLN A 30 -25.64 18.67 10.32
CA GLN A 30 -26.34 19.16 11.53
C GLN A 30 -25.92 18.40 12.79
N LEU A 31 -25.74 17.08 12.69
CA LEU A 31 -25.27 16.24 13.78
C LEU A 31 -23.80 16.48 14.12
N TYR A 32 -22.98 16.81 13.12
CA TYR A 32 -21.53 16.97 13.24
C TYR A 32 -21.08 18.27 12.56
N PRO A 33 -21.02 19.40 13.29
CA PRO A 33 -20.60 20.69 12.75
C PRO A 33 -19.20 20.66 12.11
N SER A 34 -18.32 19.77 12.56
CA SER A 34 -16.98 19.55 12.01
C SER A 34 -16.98 19.01 10.56
N LEU A 35 -18.03 18.29 10.14
CA LEU A 35 -18.20 17.90 8.75
C LEU A 35 -18.49 19.11 7.86
N ASN A 36 -19.18 20.12 8.40
CA ASN A 36 -19.39 21.36 7.69
C ASN A 36 -18.09 22.16 7.54
N ASP A 37 -17.20 22.12 8.54
CA ASP A 37 -15.86 22.71 8.45
C ASP A 37 -15.01 22.00 7.39
N LEU A 38 -15.04 20.65 7.33
CA LEU A 38 -14.36 19.87 6.29
C LEU A 38 -14.93 20.16 4.90
N LYS A 39 -16.26 20.25 4.77
CA LYS A 39 -16.94 20.61 3.52
C LYS A 39 -16.51 22.00 3.06
N THR A 40 -16.52 22.96 3.98
CA THR A 40 -16.11 24.35 3.72
C THR A 40 -14.63 24.42 3.35
N LEU A 41 -13.79 23.61 4.00
CA LEU A 41 -12.38 23.49 3.68
C LEU A 41 -12.15 22.96 2.26
N LEU A 42 -12.80 21.87 1.87
CA LEU A 42 -12.70 21.29 0.53
C LEU A 42 -13.24 22.27 -0.54
N LEU A 43 -14.39 22.90 -0.28
CA LEU A 43 -14.97 23.90 -1.16
C LEU A 43 -14.07 25.14 -1.29
N SER A 44 -13.40 25.55 -0.21
CA SER A 44 -12.43 26.66 -0.25
C SER A 44 -11.14 26.28 -0.99
N ILE A 45 -10.71 25.01 -0.93
CA ILE A 45 -9.56 24.52 -1.68
C ILE A 45 -9.86 24.43 -3.18
N LEU A 46 -11.11 24.11 -3.53
CA LEU A 46 -11.56 23.91 -4.90
C LEU A 46 -12.17 25.16 -5.55
N GLY A 47 -12.53 26.15 -4.76
CA GLY A 47 -13.06 27.43 -5.20
C GLY A 47 -11.97 28.33 -5.80
N GLU A 48 -12.30 29.03 -6.89
CA GLU A 48 -11.36 29.91 -7.61
C GLU A 48 -10.96 31.17 -6.83
N ASN A 49 -11.67 31.47 -5.73
CA ASN A 49 -11.53 32.72 -5.00
C ASN A 49 -10.79 32.50 -3.68
N GLN A 50 -9.48 32.73 -3.73
CA GLN A 50 -8.46 32.68 -2.67
C GLN A 50 -7.98 31.28 -2.22
N PRO A 51 -6.66 31.02 -2.29
CA PRO A 51 -6.09 29.75 -1.83
C PRO A 51 -6.15 29.64 -0.30
N HIS A 52 -6.79 28.59 0.19
CA HIS A 52 -6.82 28.25 1.62
C HIS A 52 -5.38 28.07 2.17
N PRO A 53 -5.05 28.52 3.41
CA PRO A 53 -3.71 28.39 4.00
C PRO A 53 -3.20 26.95 4.18
N LEU A 54 -4.04 25.93 3.95
CA LEU A 54 -3.62 24.53 3.92
C LEU A 54 -3.10 24.08 2.54
N ILE A 55 -3.40 24.81 1.45
CA ILE A 55 -2.86 24.51 0.11
C ILE A 55 -1.33 24.61 0.10
N SER A 56 -0.73 25.46 0.94
CA SER A 56 0.72 25.51 1.14
C SER A 56 1.29 24.26 1.82
N LEU A 57 0.47 23.48 2.54
CA LEU A 57 0.88 22.25 3.23
C LEU A 57 0.74 21.00 2.35
N ILE A 58 -0.14 21.01 1.33
CA ILE A 58 -0.37 19.90 0.39
C ILE A 58 0.48 20.06 -0.88
N LYS A 59 1.69 20.63 -0.75
CA LYS A 59 2.65 20.59 -1.85
C LYS A 59 3.31 19.22 -1.91
N TYR A 60 2.61 18.27 -2.52
CA TYR A 60 3.24 17.08 -3.07
C TYR A 60 3.87 17.45 -4.41
N SER A 61 5.17 17.68 -4.41
CA SER A 61 5.94 17.71 -5.65
C SER A 61 6.81 16.47 -5.62
N SER A 62 6.36 15.38 -6.26
CA SER A 62 7.32 14.38 -6.72
C SER A 62 8.08 15.06 -7.87
N PRO A 63 9.37 15.41 -7.71
CA PRO A 63 10.13 15.89 -8.84
C PRO A 63 10.33 14.68 -9.76
N ALA A 64 10.03 14.84 -11.05
CA ALA A 64 10.55 13.92 -12.04
C ALA A 64 12.09 13.91 -11.91
N SER A 65 12.65 12.73 -11.64
CA SER A 65 14.11 12.51 -11.61
C SER A 65 14.71 13.06 -12.90
N THR A 66 15.38 14.20 -12.81
CA THR A 66 16.04 14.83 -13.94
C THR A 66 17.55 14.71 -13.73
N LEU A 67 18.22 14.11 -14.70
CA LEU A 67 19.68 13.94 -14.70
C LEU A 67 20.34 15.31 -14.93
N PHE A 68 21.13 15.79 -13.96
CA PHE A 68 21.83 17.07 -14.04
C PHE A 68 23.36 16.91 -13.93
N LEU A 69 24.08 17.79 -14.65
CA LEU A 69 25.55 17.83 -14.78
C LEU A 69 26.25 18.38 -13.52
N PRO A 70 27.55 18.08 -13.33
CA PRO A 70 28.24 18.21 -12.04
C PRO A 70 28.89 19.59 -11.84
N GLU A 71 28.46 20.32 -10.82
CA GLU A 71 29.30 21.19 -9.98
C GLU A 71 28.89 20.99 -8.50
N GLU A 72 29.81 21.25 -7.57
CA GLU A 72 30.08 20.43 -6.38
C GLU A 72 28.94 20.18 -5.36
N PHE A 73 27.83 20.94 -5.35
CA PHE A 73 26.65 20.64 -4.52
C PHE A 73 25.39 21.28 -5.12
N THR A 74 24.34 20.50 -5.38
CA THR A 74 23.02 21.05 -5.73
C THR A 74 22.28 21.41 -4.44
N ILE A 75 21.79 22.65 -4.30
CA ILE A 75 21.02 23.08 -3.13
C ILE A 75 19.57 23.33 -3.53
N ILE A 76 18.64 22.64 -2.86
CA ILE A 76 17.19 22.75 -3.06
C ILE A 76 16.57 23.31 -1.79
N HIS A 77 15.92 24.47 -1.89
CA HIS A 77 15.23 25.11 -0.77
C HIS A 77 13.76 24.67 -0.73
N HIS A 78 13.30 24.27 0.45
CA HIS A 78 11.95 23.82 0.73
C HIS A 78 11.27 24.80 1.70
N PRO A 79 10.05 25.28 1.39
CA PRO A 79 9.32 26.17 2.27
C PRO A 79 8.88 25.47 3.57
N GLN A 80 8.42 26.25 4.54
CA GLN A 80 7.91 25.72 5.80
C GLN A 80 6.75 24.75 5.57
N GLY A 81 6.82 23.58 6.20
CA GLY A 81 5.80 22.53 6.07
C GLY A 81 5.92 21.67 4.81
N ALA A 82 6.96 21.85 3.98
CA ALA A 82 7.20 21.01 2.82
C ALA A 82 7.37 19.53 3.21
N VAL A 83 6.74 18.65 2.42
CA VAL A 83 6.81 17.20 2.57
C VAL A 83 7.68 16.64 1.44
N VAL A 84 8.81 16.04 1.80
CA VAL A 84 9.71 15.35 0.86
C VAL A 84 9.82 13.90 1.29
N GLU A 85 9.23 13.01 0.48
CA GLU A 85 9.16 11.57 0.75
C GLU A 85 10.36 10.79 0.20
N TYR A 86 10.75 11.13 -1.03
CA TYR A 86 11.90 10.58 -1.74
C TYR A 86 12.82 11.74 -2.10
N PRO A 87 13.72 12.17 -1.19
CA PRO A 87 14.65 13.24 -1.51
C PRO A 87 15.58 12.82 -2.65
N GLU A 88 15.89 13.79 -3.51
CA GLU A 88 16.83 13.60 -4.61
C GLU A 88 18.23 13.30 -4.08
N LEU A 89 18.98 12.47 -4.80
CA LEU A 89 20.35 12.10 -4.48
C LEU A 89 21.28 12.44 -5.63
N GLY A 90 22.58 12.53 -5.35
CA GLY A 90 23.58 12.67 -6.39
C GLY A 90 23.51 11.48 -7.38
N SER A 91 23.62 11.76 -8.68
CA SER A 91 23.55 10.73 -9.72
C SER A 91 24.79 9.83 -9.77
N THR A 92 25.92 10.30 -9.25
CA THR A 92 27.20 9.58 -9.24
C THR A 92 27.89 9.62 -7.87
N ILE A 93 28.84 8.70 -7.66
CA ILE A 93 29.67 8.70 -6.45
C ILE A 93 30.45 10.02 -6.37
N GLY A 94 30.32 10.72 -5.25
CA GLY A 94 30.95 12.03 -5.03
C GLY A 94 29.99 13.21 -5.15
N GLN A 95 28.87 13.06 -5.87
CA GLN A 95 27.82 14.07 -5.91
C GLN A 95 26.96 14.02 -4.63
N ALA A 96 26.46 15.19 -4.26
CA ALA A 96 25.54 15.35 -3.15
C ALA A 96 24.48 16.39 -3.47
N VAL A 97 23.24 16.11 -3.06
CA VAL A 97 22.13 17.06 -3.13
C VAL A 97 21.79 17.48 -1.71
N THR A 98 21.69 18.79 -1.50
CA THR A 98 21.37 19.39 -0.21
C THR A 98 19.95 19.92 -0.26
N HIS A 99 19.10 19.41 0.62
CA HIS A 99 17.75 19.91 0.85
C HIS A 99 17.74 20.79 2.09
N ILE A 100 17.37 22.06 1.95
CA ILE A 100 17.26 23.01 3.06
C ILE A 100 15.78 23.24 3.36
N PHE A 101 15.32 22.83 4.53
CA PHE A 101 13.93 22.95 4.97
C PHE A 101 13.79 24.13 5.92
N GLN A 102 12.91 25.07 5.59
CA GLN A 102 12.49 26.09 6.54
C GLN A 102 11.62 25.45 7.63
N ILE A 103 11.87 25.81 8.89
CA ILE A 103 11.14 25.28 10.05
C ILE A 103 10.51 26.40 10.88
N ASP A 104 9.51 26.02 11.68
CA ASP A 104 8.91 26.91 12.68
C ASP A 104 9.66 26.78 14.01
N PRO A 105 10.47 27.78 14.43
CA PRO A 105 11.25 27.69 15.66
C PRO A 105 10.38 27.60 16.92
N SER A 106 9.10 27.99 16.85
CA SER A 106 8.17 27.91 17.98
C SER A 106 7.68 26.48 18.26
N LYS A 107 7.81 25.58 17.28
CA LYS A 107 7.33 24.19 17.41
C LYS A 107 8.45 23.25 17.87
N PRO A 108 8.11 22.17 18.60
CA PRO A 108 9.09 21.14 18.96
C PRO A 108 9.79 20.58 17.71
N ARG A 109 11.10 20.32 17.81
CA ARG A 109 11.91 19.76 16.71
C ARG A 109 11.28 18.52 16.08
N ALA A 110 10.71 17.63 16.88
CA ALA A 110 10.04 16.43 16.38
C ALA A 110 8.92 16.74 15.38
N SER A 111 8.26 17.89 15.52
CA SER A 111 7.20 18.40 14.62
C SER A 111 7.68 18.91 13.29
N ASN A 112 8.93 19.37 13.23
CA ASN A 112 9.50 19.95 12.02
C ASN A 112 10.60 19.10 11.40
N ASP A 113 10.89 17.90 11.94
CA ASP A 113 12.01 17.08 11.48
C ASP A 113 11.68 16.44 10.12
N PRO A 114 12.36 16.82 9.01
CA PRO A 114 12.06 16.29 7.67
C PRO A 114 12.24 14.77 7.60
N LYS A 115 13.04 14.17 8.50
CA LYS A 115 13.18 12.72 8.60
C LYS A 115 11.86 11.98 8.78
N ALA A 116 10.85 12.61 9.39
CA ALA A 116 9.56 11.97 9.65
C ALA A 116 8.80 11.67 8.35
N ASN A 117 9.07 12.43 7.28
CA ASN A 117 8.40 12.31 5.99
C ASN A 117 9.12 11.38 5.00
N ILE A 118 10.38 11.02 5.25
CA ILE A 118 11.19 10.20 4.33
C ILE A 118 10.71 8.74 4.36
N GLN A 119 10.44 8.19 3.18
CA GLN A 119 9.93 6.83 2.99
C GLN A 119 11.02 5.75 3.04
N TYR A 120 12.26 6.11 2.70
CA TYR A 120 13.42 5.25 2.89
C TYR A 120 13.59 4.87 4.37
N LEU A 121 13.95 3.60 4.65
CA LEU A 121 14.29 3.20 6.01
C LEU A 121 15.69 3.71 6.34
N LEU A 122 15.73 4.84 7.04
CA LEU A 122 16.93 5.36 7.67
C LEU A 122 17.33 4.48 8.85
N GLY A 123 18.58 4.00 8.84
CA GLY A 123 19.14 3.16 9.90
C GLY A 123 19.38 3.91 11.19
N GLU A 124 19.94 3.23 12.18
CA GLU A 124 20.39 3.88 13.40
C GLU A 124 21.44 4.96 13.12
N PRO A 125 21.52 6.00 13.95
CA PRO A 125 22.56 7.00 13.77
C PRO A 125 23.94 6.35 13.86
N LYS A 126 24.76 6.46 12.80
CA LYS A 126 26.14 5.99 12.80
C LYS A 126 27.11 6.93 13.54
N GLY A 127 26.55 7.96 14.16
CA GLY A 127 27.27 8.97 14.92
C GLY A 127 26.45 10.27 14.99
N GLU A 128 26.55 10.92 16.14
CA GLU A 128 26.07 12.28 16.35
C GLU A 128 27.26 13.15 16.76
N LYS A 129 27.39 14.32 16.13
CA LYS A 129 28.42 15.30 16.45
C LYS A 129 27.75 16.62 16.81
N TYR A 130 28.09 17.16 17.98
CA TYR A 130 27.55 18.44 18.45
C TYR A 130 28.48 19.60 18.05
N ASN A 131 27.93 20.80 17.94
CA ASN A 131 28.66 22.05 17.71
C ASN A 131 29.54 22.04 16.44
N VAL A 132 29.13 21.30 15.42
CA VAL A 132 29.78 21.29 14.10
C VAL A 132 29.42 22.59 13.39
N THR A 133 30.42 23.32 12.89
CA THR A 133 30.15 24.50 12.04
C THR A 133 29.56 24.02 10.72
N CYS A 134 28.33 24.44 10.41
CA CYS A 134 27.66 24.12 9.16
C CYS A 134 27.73 25.31 8.21
N PHE A 135 28.43 25.15 7.09
CA PHE A 135 28.57 26.22 6.08
C PHE A 135 27.33 26.36 5.17
N LEU A 136 26.44 25.37 5.19
CA LEU A 136 25.18 25.39 4.42
C LEU A 136 24.09 26.23 5.09
N LEU A 137 24.21 26.45 6.40
CA LEU A 137 23.24 27.18 7.21
C LEU A 137 23.89 28.46 7.74
N LYS A 138 23.19 29.59 7.62
CA LYS A 138 23.67 30.90 8.03
C LYS A 138 22.75 31.51 9.08
N SER A 139 23.35 32.24 10.02
CA SER A 139 22.65 33.02 11.04
C SER A 139 21.86 34.14 10.37
N CYS A 140 20.61 34.33 10.76
CA CYS A 140 19.79 35.41 10.22
C CYS A 140 20.27 36.79 10.65
N HIS A 141 20.96 36.88 11.80
CA HIS A 141 21.49 38.14 12.32
C HIS A 141 22.86 38.49 11.75
N SER A 142 23.78 37.52 11.70
CA SER A 142 25.20 37.77 11.36
C SER A 142 25.57 37.35 9.93
N GLY A 143 24.76 36.53 9.26
CA GLY A 143 25.10 35.92 7.98
C GLY A 143 26.23 34.87 8.06
N SER A 144 26.78 34.63 9.25
CA SER A 144 27.89 33.70 9.46
C SER A 144 27.42 32.24 9.56
N PRO A 145 28.29 31.26 9.27
CA PRO A 145 27.98 29.83 9.44
C PRO A 145 27.57 29.49 10.88
N VAL A 146 26.49 28.73 11.05
CA VAL A 146 25.96 28.41 12.39
C VAL A 146 26.54 27.11 12.94
N LYS A 147 26.44 26.96 14.27
CA LYS A 147 26.75 25.71 14.96
C LYS A 147 25.54 24.78 14.91
N CYS A 148 25.79 23.53 14.52
CA CYS A 148 24.77 22.51 14.37
C CYS A 148 25.13 21.23 15.13
N THR A 149 24.08 20.47 15.43
CA THR A 149 24.17 19.05 15.70
C THR A 149 24.05 18.28 14.38
N GLN A 150 25.09 17.53 14.02
CA GLN A 150 25.16 16.70 12.82
C GLN A 150 24.78 15.25 13.17
N VAL A 151 23.84 14.68 12.43
CA VAL A 151 23.41 13.28 12.57
C VAL A 151 23.60 12.56 11.24
N LYS A 152 24.34 11.45 11.23
CA LYS A 152 24.56 10.64 10.02
C LYS A 152 23.71 9.37 10.04
N ARG A 153 23.05 9.07 8.94
CA ARG A 153 22.16 7.92 8.75
C ARG A 153 22.43 7.30 7.39
N ASP A 154 22.37 5.99 7.32
CA ASP A 154 22.44 5.27 6.04
C ASP A 154 21.07 4.72 5.68
N CYS A 155 20.82 4.54 4.39
CA CYS A 155 19.70 3.70 3.97
C CYS A 155 19.99 2.27 4.43
N THR A 156 19.06 1.63 5.13
CA THR A 156 19.15 0.20 5.50
C THR A 156 18.67 -0.73 4.39
N GLY A 157 18.48 -0.16 3.20
CA GLY A 157 17.99 -0.84 2.01
C GLY A 157 16.49 -1.02 1.98
N TYR A 158 16.08 -2.11 1.36
CA TYR A 158 14.72 -2.33 0.88
C TYR A 158 14.37 -3.81 0.94
N LYS A 159 13.09 -4.11 0.83
CA LYS A 159 12.57 -5.46 0.77
C LYS A 159 12.15 -5.76 -0.67
N LYS A 160 12.50 -6.91 -1.22
CA LYS A 160 12.09 -7.31 -2.58
C LYS A 160 11.57 -8.73 -2.61
N CYS A 161 10.64 -9.00 -3.53
CA CYS A 161 10.21 -10.37 -3.81
C CYS A 161 11.37 -11.19 -4.38
N ASN A 162 11.56 -12.42 -3.90
CA ASN A 162 12.64 -13.30 -4.37
C ASN A 162 12.36 -13.98 -5.73
N PHE A 163 11.17 -13.78 -6.29
CA PHE A 163 10.85 -14.12 -7.68
C PHE A 163 11.24 -13.02 -8.67
N ASN A 164 12.02 -12.04 -8.21
CA ASN A 164 12.63 -11.06 -9.08
C ASN A 164 13.78 -11.74 -9.84
N LEU A 165 13.45 -12.30 -11.02
CA LEU A 165 14.46 -12.75 -11.99
C LEU A 165 15.38 -11.56 -12.26
N ALA A 166 16.66 -11.74 -11.90
CA ALA A 166 17.65 -10.69 -11.82
C ALA A 166 17.63 -9.74 -13.03
N PHE A 167 17.12 -8.52 -12.82
CA PHE A 167 17.54 -7.26 -13.43
C PHE A 167 17.79 -7.25 -14.95
N LEU A 168 17.13 -8.11 -15.73
CA LEU A 168 17.13 -7.98 -17.17
C LEU A 168 15.95 -7.12 -17.59
N SER A 169 16.32 -5.86 -17.87
CA SER A 169 15.60 -4.84 -18.61
C SER A 169 14.94 -3.78 -17.75
N SER A 170 15.39 -2.55 -18.00
CA SER A 170 14.67 -1.29 -17.86
C SER A 170 13.26 -1.46 -18.44
N VAL A 171 12.35 -2.03 -17.66
CA VAL A 171 10.93 -1.82 -17.87
C VAL A 171 10.71 -0.45 -17.28
N ASN A 172 10.66 0.54 -18.17
CA ASN A 172 10.08 1.83 -17.85
C ASN A 172 8.85 1.56 -17.01
N SER A 173 8.88 2.00 -15.76
CA SER A 173 7.68 2.22 -14.96
C SER A 173 6.89 3.30 -15.68
N GLY A 174 6.31 2.92 -16.82
CA GLY A 174 5.31 3.69 -17.52
C GLY A 174 4.26 3.98 -16.48
N THR A 175 3.87 5.26 -16.44
CA THR A 175 2.64 5.76 -15.83
C THR A 175 1.65 4.62 -15.69
N GLN A 176 1.30 4.28 -14.45
CA GLN A 176 0.26 3.29 -14.18
C GLN A 176 -1.02 3.79 -14.83
N GLU A 177 -1.22 3.43 -16.10
CA GLU A 177 -2.52 3.53 -16.74
C GLU A 177 -3.47 2.73 -15.86
N THR A 178 -4.63 3.31 -15.61
CA THR A 178 -5.68 2.65 -14.84
C THR A 178 -5.87 1.25 -15.41
N PRO A 179 -5.80 0.19 -14.57
CA PRO A 179 -5.90 -1.17 -15.07
C PRO A 179 -7.16 -1.31 -15.91
N ASP A 180 -7.02 -1.94 -17.08
CA ASP A 180 -8.19 -2.20 -17.91
C ASP A 180 -9.15 -3.15 -17.16
N ALA A 181 -10.42 -3.15 -17.55
CA ALA A 181 -11.44 -3.95 -16.88
C ALA A 181 -11.10 -5.45 -16.89
N TRP A 182 -10.40 -5.92 -17.92
CA TRP A 182 -10.00 -7.32 -18.03
C TRP A 182 -8.89 -7.68 -17.04
N GLN A 183 -7.88 -6.83 -16.88
CA GLN A 183 -6.82 -6.95 -15.89
C GLN A 183 -7.39 -7.00 -14.48
N GLU A 184 -8.36 -6.14 -14.16
CA GLU A 184 -9.01 -6.15 -12.85
C GLU A 184 -9.74 -7.47 -12.60
N VAL A 185 -10.58 -7.92 -13.54
CA VAL A 185 -11.32 -9.19 -13.42
C VAL A 185 -10.35 -10.38 -13.33
N PHE A 186 -9.29 -10.41 -14.15
CA PHE A 186 -8.27 -11.46 -14.09
C PHE A 186 -7.59 -11.51 -12.71
N GLN A 187 -7.16 -10.35 -12.19
CA GLN A 187 -6.47 -10.27 -10.91
C GLN A 187 -7.41 -10.63 -9.74
N LYS A 188 -8.67 -10.18 -9.76
CA LYS A 188 -9.70 -10.59 -8.79
C LYS A 188 -9.92 -12.10 -8.80
N THR A 189 -10.04 -12.68 -10.00
CA THR A 189 -10.24 -14.13 -10.20
C THR A 189 -9.08 -14.94 -9.63
N LEU A 190 -7.85 -14.56 -10.00
CA LEU A 190 -6.64 -15.22 -9.53
C LEU A 190 -6.47 -15.06 -8.01
N ALA A 191 -6.73 -13.87 -7.48
CA ALA A 191 -6.65 -13.60 -6.05
C ALA A 191 -7.68 -14.42 -5.25
N LEU A 192 -8.92 -14.54 -5.74
CA LEU A 192 -9.96 -15.38 -5.13
C LEU A 192 -9.52 -16.85 -5.11
N PHE A 193 -9.07 -17.39 -6.24
CA PHE A 193 -8.58 -18.76 -6.33
C PHE A 193 -7.45 -19.00 -5.33
N CYS A 194 -6.43 -18.13 -5.32
CA CYS A 194 -5.29 -18.27 -4.42
C CYS A 194 -5.70 -18.16 -2.94
N ALA A 195 -6.61 -17.25 -2.58
CA ALA A 195 -7.11 -17.11 -1.22
C ALA A 195 -7.85 -18.37 -0.75
N ILE A 196 -8.62 -19.01 -1.63
CA ILE A 196 -9.31 -20.27 -1.37
C ILE A 196 -8.30 -21.41 -1.17
N GLN A 197 -7.29 -21.51 -2.03
CA GLN A 197 -6.25 -22.55 -1.91
C GLN A 197 -5.43 -22.41 -0.62
N GLU A 198 -5.13 -21.18 -0.18
CA GLU A 198 -4.39 -20.95 1.06
C GLU A 198 -5.23 -21.15 2.32
N SER A 199 -6.48 -20.67 2.31
CA SER A 199 -7.30 -20.56 3.53
C SER A 199 -8.27 -21.72 3.72
N GLY A 200 -8.69 -22.38 2.63
CA GLY A 200 -9.75 -23.37 2.64
C GLY A 200 -11.08 -22.82 3.15
N CYS A 201 -11.86 -23.68 3.80
CA CYS A 201 -13.07 -23.27 4.50
C CYS A 201 -12.70 -22.60 5.84
N PRO A 202 -13.14 -21.35 6.12
CA PRO A 202 -12.73 -20.61 7.32
C PRO A 202 -13.40 -21.09 8.62
N PHE A 203 -14.35 -22.02 8.54
CA PHE A 203 -15.11 -22.56 9.67
C PHE A 203 -14.33 -23.63 10.42
N SER A 204 -14.64 -23.80 11.72
CA SER A 204 -14.07 -24.88 12.55
C SER A 204 -14.73 -26.22 12.21
N ALA A 205 -13.97 -27.31 12.32
CA ALA A 205 -14.44 -28.67 12.08
C ALA A 205 -15.52 -29.11 13.10
N GLU A 206 -15.55 -28.52 14.30
CA GLU A 206 -16.32 -29.03 15.44
C GLU A 206 -17.76 -28.49 15.57
N THR A 207 -18.21 -27.59 14.70
CA THR A 207 -19.56 -27.00 14.82
C THR A 207 -20.70 -27.93 14.40
N SER A 208 -20.42 -29.17 13.98
CA SER A 208 -21.45 -30.14 13.56
C SER A 208 -22.14 -30.89 14.70
N ASN A 209 -21.71 -30.71 15.96
CA ASN A 209 -22.30 -31.41 17.11
C ASN A 209 -23.47 -30.67 17.79
N PHE A 210 -23.93 -29.54 17.24
CA PHE A 210 -25.03 -28.77 17.85
C PHE A 210 -26.40 -29.25 17.32
N LEU A 211 -27.00 -30.17 18.09
CA LEU A 211 -28.40 -30.60 18.09
C LEU A 211 -28.98 -31.06 16.73
N GLU A 212 -29.00 -32.38 16.54
CA GLU A 212 -30.00 -33.06 15.71
C GLU A 212 -31.40 -32.68 16.21
N TYR A 213 -31.99 -31.62 15.66
CA TYR A 213 -33.43 -31.38 15.75
C TYR A 213 -34.09 -32.22 14.66
N SER A 214 -34.54 -33.41 15.04
CA SER A 214 -35.35 -34.31 14.21
C SER A 214 -36.74 -33.70 13.97
N GLY A 215 -36.81 -32.70 13.10
CA GLY A 215 -38.07 -32.26 12.48
C GLY A 215 -38.49 -33.23 11.38
N PRO A 216 -39.79 -33.39 11.10
CA PRO A 216 -40.27 -34.35 10.13
C PRO A 216 -39.73 -34.02 8.73
N SER A 217 -39.05 -35.01 8.17
CA SER A 217 -38.52 -35.03 6.81
C SER A 217 -39.67 -35.02 5.80
N GLU A 218 -39.91 -33.86 5.17
CA GLU A 218 -40.50 -33.85 3.84
C GLU A 218 -39.37 -34.18 2.85
N GLU A 219 -39.43 -35.41 2.33
CA GLU A 219 -38.52 -35.97 1.34
C GLU A 219 -38.71 -35.27 -0.01
N GLU A 220 -38.06 -34.12 -0.20
CA GLU A 220 -37.64 -33.68 -1.53
C GLU A 220 -36.17 -34.10 -1.70
N GLN A 221 -35.96 -35.36 -2.10
CA GLN A 221 -34.69 -35.83 -2.64
C GLN A 221 -34.44 -35.11 -3.98
N ASP A 222 -33.85 -33.92 -3.92
CA ASP A 222 -33.26 -33.26 -5.08
C ASP A 222 -31.86 -33.87 -5.26
N ASP A 223 -31.77 -34.81 -6.19
CA ASP A 223 -30.58 -35.58 -6.53
C ASP A 223 -29.53 -34.65 -7.17
N PHE A 224 -28.79 -33.92 -6.34
CA PHE A 224 -27.68 -33.06 -6.78
C PHE A 224 -26.58 -33.96 -7.32
N ASN A 225 -26.56 -34.11 -8.64
CA ASN A 225 -25.46 -34.71 -9.39
C ASN A 225 -24.25 -33.77 -9.30
N ILE A 226 -23.56 -33.78 -8.15
CA ILE A 226 -22.26 -33.14 -7.97
C ILE A 226 -21.31 -33.91 -8.87
N SER A 227 -21.05 -33.35 -10.05
CA SER A 227 -19.96 -33.78 -10.90
C SER A 227 -18.69 -33.83 -10.05
N ASN A 228 -18.20 -35.04 -9.78
CA ASN A 228 -16.93 -35.30 -9.09
C ASN A 228 -15.76 -34.84 -9.97
N ALA A 229 -15.61 -33.52 -10.11
CA ALA A 229 -14.41 -32.92 -10.64
C ALA A 229 -13.27 -33.16 -9.63
N PRO A 230 -12.14 -33.74 -10.05
CA PRO A 230 -11.00 -33.92 -9.15
C PRO A 230 -10.51 -32.56 -8.68
N SER A 231 -10.38 -32.39 -7.37
CA SER A 231 -9.87 -31.16 -6.77
C SER A 231 -8.37 -31.03 -7.00
N ALA A 232 -7.92 -29.83 -7.34
CA ALA A 232 -6.51 -29.39 -7.46
C ALA A 232 -5.74 -29.39 -6.11
N GLN A 233 -6.01 -30.36 -5.23
CA GLN A 233 -5.51 -30.41 -3.85
C GLN A 233 -4.04 -30.84 -3.73
N ARG A 234 -3.37 -31.21 -4.83
CA ARG A 234 -2.01 -31.79 -4.78
C ARG A 234 -0.87 -30.81 -5.01
N LEU A 235 -1.15 -29.52 -5.21
CA LEU A 235 -0.13 -28.59 -5.65
C LEU A 235 0.10 -27.40 -4.74
N TYR A 236 -0.34 -27.27 -3.48
CA TYR A 236 -0.11 -26.00 -2.74
C TYR A 236 0.57 -26.17 -1.36
N GLU A 237 1.60 -25.36 -1.10
CA GLU A 237 2.26 -25.27 0.22
C GLU A 237 1.49 -24.26 1.06
N ILE A 238 0.94 -24.72 2.18
CA ILE A 238 0.18 -23.90 3.12
C ILE A 238 1.16 -23.05 3.93
N LEU A 239 1.17 -21.73 3.71
CA LEU A 239 1.98 -20.79 4.49
C LEU A 239 1.04 -19.87 5.29
N ARG A 240 1.14 -19.96 6.62
CA ARG A 240 0.38 -19.12 7.56
C ARG A 240 1.04 -17.76 7.72
N ASP A 241 0.23 -16.74 7.97
CA ASP A 241 0.70 -15.48 8.53
C ASP A 241 1.32 -15.75 9.91
N GLY A 242 2.58 -15.35 10.10
CA GLY A 242 3.30 -15.54 11.37
C GLY A 242 2.74 -14.72 12.54
N HIS A 243 1.84 -13.77 12.27
CA HIS A 243 1.14 -12.99 13.28
C HIS A 243 -0.27 -13.49 13.60
N ALA A 244 -0.84 -14.39 12.79
CA ALA A 244 -2.09 -15.03 13.17
C ALA A 244 -1.80 -15.92 14.39
N GLN A 245 -2.44 -15.65 15.52
CA GLN A 245 -2.45 -16.57 16.67
C GLN A 245 -2.62 -18.00 16.14
N GLU A 246 -1.83 -18.94 16.67
CA GLU A 246 -2.08 -20.36 16.49
C GLU A 246 -3.52 -20.61 16.95
N LYS A 247 -4.46 -20.56 16.00
CA LYS A 247 -5.81 -21.00 16.24
C LYS A 247 -5.69 -22.50 16.38
N ASP A 248 -5.67 -22.94 17.63
CA ASP A 248 -5.89 -24.33 18.06
C ASP A 248 -7.27 -24.87 17.62
N CYS A 249 -8.10 -24.06 16.95
CA CYS A 249 -9.31 -24.52 16.30
C CYS A 249 -8.94 -25.32 15.05
N GLN A 250 -9.29 -26.60 15.04
CA GLN A 250 -9.24 -27.46 13.85
C GLN A 250 -10.03 -26.76 12.72
N LYS A 251 -9.32 -26.21 11.73
CA LYS A 251 -9.98 -25.67 10.53
C LYS A 251 -10.69 -26.80 9.81
N CYS A 252 -11.82 -26.49 9.20
CA CYS A 252 -12.52 -27.40 8.31
C CYS A 252 -11.56 -27.84 7.18
N ASP A 253 -11.37 -29.15 7.06
CA ASP A 253 -10.59 -29.85 6.05
C ASP A 253 -11.37 -30.09 4.75
N GLY A 254 -12.65 -29.71 4.73
CA GLY A 254 -13.53 -29.84 3.58
C GLY A 254 -13.01 -29.07 2.36
N ARG A 255 -13.00 -29.74 1.22
CA ARG A 255 -12.65 -29.21 -0.09
C ARG A 255 -13.63 -28.12 -0.51
N ILE A 256 -13.11 -27.09 -1.17
CA ILE A 256 -13.96 -26.11 -1.85
C ILE A 256 -14.22 -26.61 -3.26
N VAL A 257 -15.50 -26.79 -3.58
CA VAL A 257 -16.03 -27.21 -4.87
C VAL A 257 -16.51 -25.98 -5.62
N PHE A 258 -16.14 -25.87 -6.90
CA PHE A 258 -16.68 -24.90 -7.84
C PHE A 258 -17.73 -25.60 -8.71
N ALA A 259 -18.99 -25.17 -8.63
CA ALA A 259 -20.11 -25.88 -9.26
C ALA A 259 -21.17 -24.92 -9.79
N ARG A 260 -22.10 -25.46 -10.59
CA ARG A 260 -23.29 -24.74 -11.07
C ARG A 260 -24.53 -25.21 -10.31
N ASP A 261 -25.42 -24.28 -10.00
CA ASP A 261 -26.73 -24.62 -9.46
C ASP A 261 -27.69 -25.07 -10.57
N ARG A 262 -28.92 -25.43 -10.17
CA ARG A 262 -30.00 -25.81 -11.10
C ARG A 262 -30.40 -24.71 -12.09
N PHE A 263 -30.00 -23.47 -11.84
CA PHE A 263 -30.21 -22.33 -12.73
C PHE A 263 -28.96 -22.01 -13.55
N HIS A 264 -27.99 -22.92 -13.60
CA HIS A 264 -26.69 -22.77 -14.26
C HIS A 264 -25.86 -21.59 -13.74
N ARG A 265 -26.08 -21.14 -12.50
CA ARG A 265 -25.31 -20.08 -11.86
C ARG A 265 -24.13 -20.68 -11.10
N TRP A 266 -22.96 -20.08 -11.26
CA TRP A 266 -21.74 -20.50 -10.60
C TRP A 266 -21.74 -20.19 -9.11
N PHE A 267 -21.22 -21.13 -8.31
CA PHE A 267 -20.99 -20.93 -6.88
C PHE A 267 -19.76 -21.70 -6.39
N LEU A 268 -19.22 -21.27 -5.26
CA LEU A 268 -18.20 -21.99 -4.49
C LEU A 268 -18.81 -22.50 -3.19
N GLN A 269 -18.57 -23.76 -2.86
CA GLN A 269 -19.11 -24.41 -1.65
C GLN A 269 -18.08 -25.32 -1.02
N CYS A 270 -17.97 -25.28 0.30
CA CYS A 270 -17.26 -26.35 1.03
C CYS A 270 -18.06 -27.66 0.97
N GLU A 271 -17.41 -28.78 0.68
CA GLU A 271 -18.05 -30.10 0.54
C GLU A 271 -18.80 -30.56 1.81
N HIS A 272 -18.38 -30.10 3.00
CA HIS A 272 -19.05 -30.41 4.26
C HIS A 272 -20.32 -29.58 4.49
N ARG A 273 -20.62 -28.61 3.64
CA ARG A 273 -21.82 -27.78 3.77
C ARG A 273 -23.07 -28.57 3.39
N LYS A 274 -23.95 -28.77 4.36
CA LYS A 274 -25.29 -29.35 4.18
C LYS A 274 -26.35 -28.27 3.97
N GLN A 275 -27.45 -28.62 3.30
CA GLN A 275 -28.60 -27.73 3.14
C GLN A 275 -29.16 -27.33 4.52
N GLY A 276 -29.52 -26.07 4.70
CA GLY A 276 -29.99 -25.53 5.98
C GLY A 276 -28.88 -25.16 6.98
N HIS A 277 -27.65 -25.63 6.80
CA HIS A 277 -26.53 -25.27 7.66
C HIS A 277 -25.82 -24.00 7.15
N GLN A 278 -25.65 -23.05 8.07
CA GLN A 278 -24.86 -21.83 7.83
C GLN A 278 -23.38 -22.00 8.23
N ALA A 279 -23.04 -23.12 8.87
CA ALA A 279 -21.66 -23.53 9.02
C ALA A 279 -21.11 -23.93 7.64
N HIS A 280 -19.90 -23.48 7.32
CA HIS A 280 -19.15 -23.71 6.08
C HIS A 280 -19.31 -22.68 4.95
N LEU A 281 -18.23 -22.55 4.17
CA LEU A 281 -18.10 -21.55 3.11
C LEU A 281 -19.15 -21.76 2.01
N TYR A 282 -19.76 -20.66 1.60
CA TYR A 282 -20.60 -20.61 0.41
C TYR A 282 -20.64 -19.24 -0.24
N LEU A 283 -20.28 -19.16 -1.51
CA LEU A 283 -20.21 -17.92 -2.27
C LEU A 283 -20.98 -18.07 -3.58
N ARG A 284 -22.04 -17.26 -3.77
CA ARG A 284 -22.88 -17.24 -4.99
C ARG A 284 -22.64 -16.02 -5.89
N ASN A 285 -22.09 -14.94 -5.34
CA ASN A 285 -21.98 -13.66 -6.03
C ASN A 285 -20.64 -13.55 -6.76
N LEU A 286 -20.49 -14.33 -7.83
CA LEU A 286 -19.26 -14.40 -8.64
C LEU A 286 -19.32 -13.57 -9.92
N GLN A 287 -20.17 -12.55 -9.97
CA GLN A 287 -20.39 -11.73 -11.17
C GLN A 287 -19.18 -10.87 -11.59
N GLU A 288 -18.26 -10.59 -10.68
CA GLU A 288 -17.03 -9.81 -10.96
C GLU A 288 -15.81 -10.69 -11.27
N ILE A 289 -16.04 -11.99 -11.47
CA ILE A 289 -15.00 -13.00 -11.62
C ILE A 289 -15.12 -13.65 -12.99
N ASP A 290 -13.99 -13.93 -13.63
CA ASP A 290 -13.97 -14.74 -14.85
C ASP A 290 -14.20 -16.20 -14.48
N THR A 291 -15.45 -16.64 -14.64
CA THR A 291 -15.87 -18.00 -14.29
C THR A 291 -15.23 -19.08 -15.17
N ILE A 292 -14.82 -18.77 -16.41
CA ILE A 292 -14.16 -19.72 -17.31
C ILE A 292 -12.72 -19.95 -16.83
N TYR A 293 -12.01 -18.87 -16.53
CA TYR A 293 -10.67 -18.97 -15.99
C TYR A 293 -10.66 -19.62 -14.60
N LEU A 294 -11.63 -19.27 -13.73
CA LEU A 294 -11.78 -19.90 -12.43
C LEU A 294 -12.07 -21.40 -12.55
N GLU A 295 -12.98 -21.80 -13.44
CA GLU A 295 -13.26 -23.21 -13.73
C GLU A 295 -11.98 -23.96 -14.14
N ALA A 296 -11.25 -23.39 -15.09
CA ALA A 296 -10.00 -23.96 -15.57
C ALA A 296 -8.98 -24.16 -14.45
N LEU A 297 -8.86 -23.19 -13.52
CA LEU A 297 -8.00 -23.29 -12.34
C LEU A 297 -8.42 -24.41 -11.37
N PHE A 298 -9.72 -24.65 -11.18
CA PHE A 298 -10.21 -25.74 -10.31
C PHE A 298 -10.10 -27.13 -10.95
N LEU A 299 -10.18 -27.21 -12.28
CA LEU A 299 -10.10 -28.45 -13.07
C LEU A 299 -8.68 -28.79 -13.56
N ASP A 300 -7.68 -27.96 -13.23
CA ASP A 300 -6.32 -28.05 -13.77
C ASP A 300 -6.29 -28.10 -15.32
N ASP A 301 -7.17 -27.35 -15.99
CA ASP A 301 -7.23 -27.23 -17.45
C ASP A 301 -6.10 -26.34 -18.00
N TRP A 302 -4.92 -26.95 -18.13
CA TRP A 302 -3.68 -26.27 -18.53
C TRP A 302 -3.75 -25.51 -19.85
N PRO A 303 -4.34 -26.03 -20.95
CA PRO A 303 -4.51 -25.27 -22.18
C PRO A 303 -5.20 -23.91 -21.96
N THR A 304 -6.33 -23.91 -21.23
CA THR A 304 -7.08 -22.69 -20.94
C THR A 304 -6.30 -21.77 -20.01
N ILE A 305 -5.79 -22.29 -18.88
CA ILE A 305 -4.94 -21.54 -17.94
C ILE A 305 -3.78 -20.86 -18.69
N SER A 306 -3.06 -21.62 -19.49
CA SER A 306 -1.88 -21.13 -20.21
C SER A 306 -2.23 -20.08 -21.26
N SER A 307 -3.41 -20.15 -21.86
CA SER A 307 -3.88 -19.11 -22.80
C SER A 307 -4.10 -17.79 -22.06
N TYR A 308 -4.86 -17.81 -20.97
CA TYR A 308 -5.15 -16.65 -20.13
C TYR A 308 -3.89 -16.04 -19.53
N GLU A 309 -3.03 -16.85 -18.91
CA GLU A 309 -1.81 -16.36 -18.26
C GLU A 309 -0.78 -15.81 -19.26
N ARG A 310 -0.67 -16.38 -20.47
CA ARG A 310 0.20 -15.83 -21.54
C ARG A 310 -0.34 -14.52 -22.10
N GLN A 311 -1.66 -14.40 -22.24
CA GLN A 311 -2.27 -13.14 -22.64
C GLN A 311 -1.98 -12.05 -21.59
N ALA A 312 -2.14 -12.37 -20.30
CA ALA A 312 -1.82 -11.45 -19.20
C ALA A 312 -0.33 -11.08 -19.18
N GLN A 313 0.55 -12.05 -19.48
CA GLN A 313 1.98 -11.80 -19.59
C GLN A 313 2.31 -10.82 -20.72
N ALA A 314 1.66 -10.96 -21.87
CA ALA A 314 1.87 -10.07 -23.02
C ALA A 314 1.49 -8.61 -22.71
N THR A 315 0.56 -8.39 -21.77
CA THR A 315 0.15 -7.07 -21.27
C THR A 315 0.90 -6.66 -19.99
N GLY A 316 1.89 -7.43 -19.55
CA GLY A 316 2.76 -7.06 -18.43
C GLY A 316 2.20 -7.33 -17.03
N PHE A 317 1.16 -8.17 -16.89
CA PHE A 317 0.65 -8.60 -15.58
C PHE A 317 0.43 -10.12 -15.46
N GLY A 318 -0.03 -10.55 -14.29
CA GLY A 318 -0.36 -11.95 -14.03
C GLY A 318 0.82 -12.77 -13.49
N PRO A 319 0.66 -14.10 -13.37
CA PRO A 319 1.55 -14.94 -12.59
C PRO A 319 2.84 -15.35 -13.33
N LEU A 320 2.92 -15.11 -14.64
CA LEU A 320 4.10 -15.38 -15.46
C LEU A 320 5.05 -14.17 -15.58
N VAL A 321 4.67 -13.01 -15.03
CA VAL A 321 5.47 -11.78 -15.09
C VAL A 321 6.41 -11.71 -13.89
N PRO A 322 7.69 -11.32 -14.08
CA PRO A 322 8.61 -11.11 -12.97
C PRO A 322 8.05 -10.16 -11.92
N CYS A 323 8.29 -10.47 -10.65
CA CYS A 323 7.77 -9.65 -9.57
C CYS A 323 8.68 -8.43 -9.31
N THR A 324 8.18 -7.25 -9.64
CA THR A 324 8.83 -5.95 -9.40
C THR A 324 8.49 -5.34 -8.03
N VAL A 325 7.82 -6.09 -7.15
CA VAL A 325 7.41 -5.58 -5.82
C VAL A 325 8.64 -5.24 -5.00
N ILE A 326 8.76 -3.96 -4.65
CA ILE A 326 9.78 -3.40 -3.77
C ILE A 326 9.08 -2.70 -2.63
N CYS A 327 9.33 -3.17 -1.42
CA CYS A 327 8.75 -2.67 -0.19
C CYS A 327 9.80 -1.90 0.60
N SER A 328 9.35 -0.97 1.44
CA SER A 328 10.22 -0.40 2.47
C SER A 328 10.76 -1.52 3.36
N ALA A 329 12.01 -1.42 3.81
CA ALA A 329 12.55 -2.37 4.77
C ALA A 329 11.78 -2.40 6.11
N ARG A 330 10.94 -1.39 6.38
CA ARG A 330 10.00 -1.34 7.51
C ARG A 330 8.77 -2.22 7.36
N GLU A 331 8.40 -2.55 6.13
CA GLU A 331 7.19 -3.32 5.85
C GLU A 331 7.26 -4.66 6.58
N GLN A 332 6.22 -5.01 7.34
CA GLN A 332 6.22 -6.25 8.14
C GLN A 332 5.89 -7.48 7.28
N LYS A 333 5.39 -7.27 6.06
CA LYS A 333 5.08 -8.36 5.13
C LYS A 333 6.32 -9.19 4.82
N MET A 334 6.17 -10.50 5.01
CA MET A 334 7.19 -11.51 4.71
C MET A 334 6.91 -12.23 3.39
N LEU A 335 5.70 -12.09 2.84
CA LEU A 335 5.26 -12.73 1.62
C LEU A 335 4.74 -11.69 0.62
N CYS A 336 5.01 -11.93 -0.66
CA CYS A 336 4.50 -11.12 -1.74
C CYS A 336 2.98 -11.31 -1.88
N SER A 337 2.26 -10.22 -2.16
CA SER A 337 0.83 -10.28 -2.50
C SER A 337 0.57 -10.92 -3.87
N LYS A 338 1.57 -10.91 -4.76
CA LYS A 338 1.51 -11.59 -6.07
C LYS A 338 1.79 -13.08 -5.91
N PHE A 339 1.13 -13.86 -6.74
CA PHE A 339 1.24 -15.32 -6.81
C PHE A 339 1.87 -15.74 -8.13
N PRO A 340 3.20 -15.66 -8.28
CA PRO A 340 3.84 -16.16 -9.49
C PRO A 340 3.77 -17.68 -9.59
N ARG A 341 3.82 -18.18 -10.84
CA ARG A 341 4.00 -19.62 -11.13
C ARG A 341 5.45 -20.03 -10.85
N THR A 342 5.66 -21.21 -10.25
CA THR A 342 6.97 -21.86 -10.16
C THR A 342 7.37 -22.47 -11.51
N GLN A 343 8.59 -23.01 -11.59
CA GLN A 343 9.01 -23.80 -12.76
C GLN A 343 8.16 -25.06 -12.95
N GLU A 344 7.56 -25.60 -11.87
CA GLU A 344 6.59 -26.71 -11.97
C GLU A 344 5.18 -26.23 -12.35
N GLY A 345 5.00 -24.94 -12.64
CA GLY A 345 3.70 -24.36 -12.95
C GLY A 345 2.82 -24.17 -11.71
N LYS A 346 3.33 -24.21 -10.48
CA LYS A 346 2.50 -24.03 -9.28
C LYS A 346 2.37 -22.56 -8.88
N LEU A 347 1.19 -22.05 -8.53
CA LEU A 347 1.05 -20.71 -7.96
C LEU A 347 1.56 -20.69 -6.51
N THR A 348 2.54 -19.83 -6.20
CA THR A 348 3.08 -19.73 -4.84
C THR A 348 3.30 -18.29 -4.43
N ARG A 349 3.03 -17.96 -3.16
CA ARG A 349 3.52 -16.70 -2.58
C ARG A 349 5.01 -16.82 -2.34
N ARG A 350 5.72 -15.81 -2.84
CA ARG A 350 7.17 -15.74 -2.77
C ARG A 350 7.60 -14.92 -1.57
N LYS A 351 8.76 -15.27 -1.00
CA LYS A 351 9.27 -14.58 0.18
C LYS A 351 9.74 -13.17 -0.22
N ILE A 352 9.50 -12.23 0.67
CA ILE A 352 10.06 -10.89 0.60
C ILE A 352 11.36 -10.92 1.39
N GLU A 353 12.47 -10.72 0.70
CA GLU A 353 13.81 -10.73 1.26
C GLU A 353 14.29 -9.30 1.51
N HIS A 354 14.95 -9.09 2.64
CA HIS A 354 15.55 -7.80 2.98
C HIS A 354 16.94 -7.69 2.36
N VAL A 355 17.12 -6.70 1.51
CA VAL A 355 18.38 -6.32 0.88
C VAL A 355 18.94 -5.10 1.60
N THR A 356 20.14 -5.21 2.18
CA THR A 356 20.74 -4.19 3.05
C THR A 356 21.90 -3.42 2.43
N ASP A 357 22.27 -3.71 1.19
CA ASP A 357 23.49 -3.22 0.52
C ASP A 357 23.33 -1.84 -0.16
N CYS A 358 22.39 -1.03 0.32
CA CYS A 358 22.16 0.30 -0.25
C CYS A 358 23.25 1.27 0.18
N PRO A 359 23.99 1.90 -0.75
CA PRO A 359 25.13 2.75 -0.40
C PRO A 359 24.72 4.19 -0.06
N ALA A 360 23.44 4.55 -0.25
CA ALA A 360 22.93 5.90 -0.03
C ALA A 360 23.06 6.33 1.44
N ARG A 361 23.50 7.58 1.63
CA ARG A 361 23.74 8.19 2.95
C ARG A 361 23.05 9.53 3.09
N PHE A 362 22.64 9.82 4.31
CA PHE A 362 21.96 11.04 4.70
C PHE A 362 22.69 11.68 5.87
N GLU A 363 22.99 12.96 5.76
CA GLU A 363 23.50 13.77 6.85
C GLU A 363 22.52 14.89 7.17
N PHE A 364 22.11 14.99 8.42
CA PHE A 364 21.18 16.02 8.89
C PHE A 364 21.93 17.00 9.76
N TYR A 365 21.76 18.28 9.50
CA TYR A 365 22.33 19.39 10.27
C TYR A 365 21.19 20.16 10.92
N TYR A 366 21.14 20.08 12.24
CA TYR A 366 20.16 20.77 13.06
C TYR A 366 20.84 21.96 13.74
N PRO A 367 20.43 23.20 13.46
CA PRO A 367 21.00 24.37 14.13
C PRO A 367 20.78 24.27 15.64
N ASN A 368 21.80 24.64 16.41
CA ASN A 368 21.72 24.64 17.86
C ASN A 368 20.72 25.68 18.39
N ASP A 369 20.59 26.80 17.66
CA ASP A 369 19.60 27.84 17.90
C ASP A 369 18.68 27.96 16.67
N PRO A 370 17.46 27.40 16.72
CA PRO A 370 16.51 27.48 15.62
C PRO A 370 15.91 28.89 15.44
N PHE A 371 15.98 29.78 16.44
CA PHE A 371 15.50 31.15 16.30
C PHE A 371 16.49 32.01 15.49
N ASP A 372 17.79 31.81 15.69
CA ASP A 372 18.82 32.45 14.86
C ASP A 372 18.93 31.81 13.46
N CYS A 373 18.63 30.52 13.34
CA CYS A 373 18.62 29.83 12.05
C CYS A 373 17.41 28.88 11.91
N PRO A 374 16.29 29.34 11.34
CA PRO A 374 15.07 28.54 11.22
C PRO A 374 15.12 27.58 10.02
N TYR A 375 16.25 26.88 9.84
CA TYR A 375 16.47 25.98 8.72
C TYR A 375 17.15 24.68 9.15
N ILE A 376 16.69 23.55 8.61
CA ILE A 376 17.37 22.25 8.73
C ILE A 376 17.96 21.89 7.38
N ALA A 377 19.24 21.52 7.33
CA ALA A 377 19.86 21.00 6.11
C ALA A 377 19.93 19.48 6.14
N MET A 378 19.56 18.84 5.04
CA MET A 378 19.73 17.42 4.78
C MET A 378 20.61 17.26 3.55
N VAL A 379 21.74 16.57 3.69
CA VAL A 379 22.66 16.25 2.60
C VAL A 379 22.50 14.79 2.24
N CYS A 380 22.01 14.54 1.03
CA CYS A 380 21.87 13.21 0.44
C CYS A 380 23.09 12.90 -0.43
N ARG A 381 23.81 11.81 -0.14
CA ARG A 381 25.02 11.40 -0.85
C ARG A 381 24.86 9.99 -1.40
N ILE A 382 25.43 9.75 -2.58
CA ILE A 382 25.48 8.46 -3.28
C ILE A 382 24.07 7.99 -3.68
N PRO A 383 23.83 7.60 -4.95
CA PRO A 383 22.50 7.15 -5.37
C PRO A 383 22.08 5.86 -4.67
N HIS A 384 20.77 5.64 -4.57
CA HIS A 384 20.23 4.35 -4.13
C HIS A 384 20.57 3.24 -5.13
N SER A 385 20.81 2.02 -4.64
CA SER A 385 20.97 0.81 -5.46
C SER A 385 19.63 0.17 -5.86
N HIS A 386 18.53 0.86 -5.59
CA HIS A 386 17.17 0.38 -5.79
C HIS A 386 16.25 1.54 -6.14
N PRO A 387 15.12 1.30 -6.82
CA PRO A 387 14.09 2.32 -7.03
C PRO A 387 13.38 2.65 -5.72
N ASP A 388 12.58 3.72 -5.76
CA ASP A 388 11.76 4.17 -4.64
C ASP A 388 10.85 3.03 -4.14
N PRO A 389 10.94 2.64 -2.86
CA PRO A 389 10.01 1.65 -2.32
C PRO A 389 8.60 2.22 -2.27
N PHE A 390 7.58 1.37 -2.25
CA PHE A 390 6.22 1.85 -1.99
C PHE A 390 6.15 2.64 -0.67
N PRO A 391 5.38 3.75 -0.62
CA PRO A 391 5.19 4.51 0.60
C PRO A 391 4.69 3.60 1.72
N SER A 392 5.42 3.59 2.84
CA SER A 392 5.09 2.78 4.02
C SER A 392 4.53 3.63 5.16
N ARG A 393 4.60 4.96 5.02
CA ARG A 393 4.12 5.92 5.99
C ARG A 393 3.24 6.94 5.31
N THR A 394 2.17 7.34 5.97
CA THR A 394 1.47 8.56 5.62
C THR A 394 2.34 9.74 6.06
N PRO A 395 2.65 10.71 5.18
CA PRO A 395 3.36 11.91 5.55
C PRO A 395 2.70 12.61 6.74
N ARG A 396 3.52 13.25 7.58
CA ARG A 396 3.05 13.77 8.86
C ARG A 396 1.93 14.80 8.71
N ALA A 397 2.07 15.74 7.77
CA ALA A 397 1.04 16.76 7.53
C ALA A 397 -0.32 16.13 7.17
N THR A 398 -0.30 15.11 6.30
CA THR A 398 -1.50 14.35 5.94
C THR A 398 -2.04 13.58 7.13
N LYS A 399 -1.17 12.95 7.93
CA LYS A 399 -1.56 12.24 9.14
C LYS A 399 -2.21 13.16 10.16
N GLU A 400 -1.67 14.35 10.41
CA GLU A 400 -2.24 15.32 11.36
C GLU A 400 -3.64 15.77 10.93
N ILE A 401 -3.85 15.99 9.62
CA ILE A 401 -5.19 16.29 9.09
C ILE A 401 -6.13 15.12 9.33
N LEU A 402 -5.71 13.89 9.01
CA LEU A 402 -6.54 12.71 9.24
C LEU A 402 -6.84 12.51 10.73
N ASP A 403 -5.85 12.66 11.61
CA ASP A 403 -6.02 12.53 13.05
C ASP A 403 -6.98 13.59 13.58
N ASP A 404 -6.86 14.86 13.16
CA ASP A 404 -7.79 15.95 13.52
C ASP A 404 -9.22 15.66 13.04
N LEU A 405 -9.37 15.18 11.79
CA LEU A 405 -10.68 14.79 11.26
C LEU A 405 -11.29 13.64 12.05
N LEU A 406 -10.50 12.61 12.34
CA LEU A 406 -10.96 11.48 13.12
C LEU A 406 -11.39 11.93 14.53
N LEU A 407 -10.58 12.74 15.22
CA LEU A 407 -10.91 13.29 16.54
C LEU A 407 -12.19 14.14 16.52
N LYS A 408 -12.36 14.99 15.51
CA LYS A 408 -13.56 15.81 15.29
C LYS A 408 -14.82 15.02 14.98
N LEU A 409 -14.67 13.79 14.48
CA LEU A 409 -15.76 12.84 14.25
C LEU A 409 -16.03 11.97 15.50
N GLU A 410 -15.38 12.26 16.63
CA GLU A 410 -15.46 11.50 17.89
C GLU A 410 -15.27 9.98 17.69
N TRP A 411 -14.53 9.57 16.65
CA TRP A 411 -14.33 8.17 16.28
C TRP A 411 -15.63 7.33 16.21
N ARG A 412 -16.79 7.93 15.85
CA ARG A 412 -18.05 7.18 15.62
C ARG A 412 -18.10 6.42 14.29
N LEU A 413 -16.96 6.28 13.60
CA LEU A 413 -16.82 5.54 12.35
C LEU A 413 -17.10 4.03 12.48
N ALA A 414 -17.03 3.47 13.69
CA ALA A 414 -17.42 2.08 13.93
C ALA A 414 -18.91 1.81 13.62
N ASP A 415 -19.76 2.84 13.67
CA ASP A 415 -21.18 2.75 13.31
C ASP A 415 -21.47 3.18 11.86
N ALA A 416 -20.47 3.71 11.13
CA ALA A 416 -20.62 4.17 9.75
C ALA A 416 -20.29 3.09 8.70
N THR A 417 -19.69 1.97 9.10
CA THR A 417 -19.67 0.76 8.27
C THR A 417 -21.02 0.06 8.39
N PRO A 418 -21.80 -0.08 7.29
CA PRO A 418 -23.06 -0.82 7.34
C PRO A 418 -22.78 -2.25 7.83
N ARG A 419 -23.49 -2.67 8.89
CA ARG A 419 -23.46 -4.04 9.39
C ARG A 419 -24.24 -4.98 8.48
#